data_AF-A0AAN9VGZ8-F1
#
_entry.id   AF-A0AAN9VGZ8-F1
#
_cell.length_a   1.000
_cell.length_b   1.000
_cell.length_c   1.000
_cell.angle_alpha   90.00
_cell.angle_beta   90.00
_cell.angle_gamma   90.00
#
_symmetry.space_group_name_H-M   'P 1'
#
loop_
_entity.id
_entity.type
_entity.pdbx_description
1 polymer ?
#
loop_
_entity_poly.entity_id
_entity_poly.type
_entity_poly.pdbx_seq_one_letter_code
_entity_poly.pdbx_strand_id
1 'polypeptide(L)'
;MSEQLARTPKEIENKIHNLRFQYRNEVKKERTRNSGAGAKDVYTSKWEFFKSLNFLYGGGEAEKGNEFDSMSKTSTELELDMESQETLLESQLAPSVCHYAVPSTSAASVTCVYGSPKKKRRDTSEDEVLKKCISVLDRHIDEHQVFGEHVASALRELPERLQCKLKIDISELIVNARKEHYNSMQ
;
A
#
# COMPACT_ATOMS: atom_id res chain seq x y z
N MET A 1 -14.09 20.25 28.30
CA MET A 1 -13.69 20.32 26.87
C MET A 1 -14.84 20.00 25.92
N SER A 2 -15.66 18.97 26.14
CA SER A 2 -16.83 18.68 25.27
C SER A 2 -17.82 19.85 25.13
N GLU A 3 -18.17 20.49 26.25
CA GLU A 3 -19.08 21.64 26.29
C GLU A 3 -18.60 22.84 25.44
N GLN A 4 -17.28 23.05 25.33
CA GLN A 4 -16.69 24.15 24.56
C GLN A 4 -16.77 23.93 23.04
N LEU A 5 -17.04 22.69 22.59
CA LEU A 5 -17.10 22.33 21.17
C LEU A 5 -18.52 21.98 20.70
N ALA A 6 -19.53 22.12 21.58
CA ALA A 6 -20.93 21.77 21.32
C ALA A 6 -21.10 20.38 20.65
N ARG A 7 -20.29 19.40 21.09
CA ARG A 7 -20.27 18.03 20.57
C ARG A 7 -20.23 17.01 21.70
N THR A 8 -20.73 15.82 21.41
CA THR A 8 -20.66 14.69 22.32
C THR A 8 -19.20 14.23 22.50
N PRO A 9 -18.83 13.67 23.66
CA PRO A 9 -17.48 13.13 23.88
C PRO A 9 -17.08 12.09 22.81
N LYS A 10 -18.00 11.19 22.45
CA LYS A 10 -17.81 10.15 21.43
C LYS A 10 -17.50 10.71 20.04
N GLU A 11 -18.12 11.83 19.64
CA GLU A 11 -17.77 12.50 18.38
C GLU A 11 -16.37 13.11 18.43
N ILE A 12 -15.95 13.64 19.57
CA ILE A 12 -14.61 14.20 19.76
C ILE A 12 -13.55 13.10 19.68
N GLU A 13 -13.78 11.97 20.36
CA GLU A 13 -12.94 10.76 20.28
C GLU A 13 -12.82 10.26 18.83
N ASN A 14 -13.94 10.10 18.12
CA ASN A 14 -13.95 9.70 16.72
C ASN A 14 -13.20 10.69 15.81
N LYS A 15 -13.30 12.00 16.06
CA LYS A 15 -12.54 13.01 15.31
C LYS A 15 -11.04 12.96 15.62
N ILE A 16 -10.65 12.75 16.87
CA ILE A 16 -9.24 12.57 17.27
C ILE A 16 -8.67 11.29 16.65
N HIS A 17 -9.42 10.19 16.66
CA HIS A 17 -9.03 8.94 15.99
C HIS A 17 -8.80 9.18 14.48
N ASN A 18 -9.75 9.80 13.80
CA ASN A 18 -9.65 10.11 12.36
C ASN A 18 -8.47 11.03 12.04
N LEU A 19 -8.20 12.05 12.87
CA LEU A 19 -7.03 12.93 12.70
C LEU A 19 -5.71 12.16 12.88
N ARG A 20 -5.60 11.31 13.90
CA ARG A 20 -4.44 10.42 14.12
C ARG A 20 -4.24 9.47 12.94
N PHE A 21 -5.32 8.91 12.39
CA PHE A 21 -5.28 8.02 11.23
C PHE A 21 -4.80 8.74 9.95
N GLN A 22 -5.39 9.90 9.63
CA GLN A 22 -4.96 10.73 8.49
C GLN A 22 -3.48 11.11 8.60
N TYR A 23 -3.06 11.61 9.77
CA TYR A 23 -1.67 11.97 10.03
C TYR A 23 -0.70 10.79 9.85
N ARG A 24 -1.02 9.61 10.42
CA ARG A 24 -0.21 8.39 10.24
C ARG A 24 -0.07 7.98 8.77
N ASN A 25 -1.10 8.18 7.95
CA ASN A 25 -1.06 7.86 6.53
C ASN A 25 -0.22 8.87 5.73
N GLU A 26 -0.28 10.16 6.07
CA GLU A 26 0.61 11.17 5.49
C GLU A 26 2.09 10.91 5.84
N VAL A 27 2.40 10.56 7.10
CA VAL A 27 3.76 10.15 7.52
C VAL A 27 4.23 8.91 6.75
N LYS A 28 3.35 7.94 6.47
CA LYS A 28 3.68 6.77 5.63
C LYS A 28 4.06 7.22 4.21
N LYS A 29 3.25 8.07 3.57
CA LYS A 29 3.49 8.56 2.19
C LYS A 29 4.82 9.32 2.07
N GLU A 30 5.16 10.15 3.05
CA GLU A 30 6.43 10.89 3.08
C GLU A 30 7.64 9.97 3.31
N ARG A 31 7.48 8.89 4.10
CA ARG A 31 8.53 7.88 4.34
C ARG A 31 8.71 6.89 3.21
N THR A 32 7.67 6.57 2.44
CA THR A 32 7.77 5.71 1.26
C THR A 32 8.44 6.46 0.12
N ARG A 33 9.76 6.62 0.20
CA ARG A 33 10.59 7.00 -0.94
C ARG A 33 10.55 5.86 -1.94
N ASN A 34 9.95 6.10 -3.11
CA ASN A 34 9.96 5.13 -4.21
C ASN A 34 11.42 4.76 -4.55
N SER A 35 11.77 3.49 -4.39
CA SER A 35 13.07 2.93 -4.79
C SER A 35 13.20 2.97 -6.32
N GLY A 36 13.63 4.12 -6.85
CA GLY A 36 13.65 4.42 -8.29
C GLY A 36 13.22 5.84 -8.65
N ALA A 37 12.59 6.58 -7.74
CA ALA A 37 12.32 8.00 -7.94
C ALA A 37 13.62 8.82 -7.90
N GLY A 38 13.91 9.55 -8.98
CA GLY A 38 14.96 10.56 -8.98
C GLY A 38 14.65 11.65 -7.96
N ALA A 39 15.69 12.39 -7.50
CA ALA A 39 15.62 13.34 -6.39
C ALA A 39 14.60 14.51 -6.52
N LYS A 40 13.83 14.57 -7.61
CA LYS A 40 12.75 15.54 -7.86
C LYS A 40 11.35 15.04 -7.45
N ASP A 41 11.17 13.75 -7.19
CA ASP A 41 9.87 13.15 -6.87
C ASP A 41 9.87 12.62 -5.41
N VAL A 42 10.11 13.54 -4.47
CA VAL A 42 9.93 13.31 -3.04
C VAL A 42 8.54 13.82 -2.67
N TYR A 43 7.66 12.92 -2.24
CA TYR A 43 6.32 13.29 -1.78
C TYR A 43 6.42 14.26 -0.59
N THR A 44 5.81 15.43 -0.73
CA THR A 44 5.58 16.37 0.38
C THR A 44 4.08 16.42 0.65
N SER A 45 3.69 16.29 1.93
CA SER A 45 2.27 16.35 2.28
C SER A 45 1.69 17.72 1.96
N LYS A 46 0.56 17.72 1.23
CA LYS A 46 -0.21 18.93 0.91
C LYS A 46 -1.24 19.27 2.00
N TRP A 47 -1.30 18.48 3.07
CA TRP A 47 -2.30 18.67 4.13
C TRP A 47 -1.83 19.76 5.09
N GLU A 48 -2.60 20.85 5.17
CA GLU A 48 -2.20 22.07 5.90
C GLU A 48 -1.89 21.82 7.38
N PHE A 49 -2.64 20.91 8.01
CA PHE A 49 -2.45 20.54 9.41
C PHE A 49 -1.32 19.54 9.65
N PHE A 50 -0.69 18.98 8.60
CA PHE A 50 0.35 17.97 8.75
C PHE A 50 1.50 18.44 9.64
N LYS A 51 2.07 19.62 9.32
CA LYS A 51 3.14 20.25 10.12
C LYS A 51 2.69 20.54 11.56
N SER A 52 1.46 21.02 11.73
CA SER A 52 0.88 21.33 13.05
C SER A 52 0.63 20.07 13.89
N LEU A 53 0.56 18.88 13.29
CA LEU A 53 0.35 17.60 13.97
C LEU A 53 1.64 16.82 14.21
N ASN A 54 2.81 17.37 13.88
CA ASN A 54 4.11 16.72 14.09
C ASN A 54 4.37 16.27 15.54
N PHE A 55 3.83 17.02 16.52
CA PHE A 55 3.91 16.66 17.95
C PHE A 55 3.24 15.32 18.30
N LEU A 56 2.37 14.78 17.43
CA LEU A 56 1.80 13.44 17.61
C LEU A 56 2.80 12.30 17.36
N TYR A 57 3.97 12.59 16.77
CA TYR A 57 5.01 11.59 16.48
C TYR A 57 6.29 11.76 17.32
N GLY A 58 6.57 12.99 17.79
CA GLY A 58 7.68 13.29 18.69
C GLY A 58 7.16 13.90 19.98
N GLY A 59 7.21 13.14 21.07
CA GLY A 59 6.90 13.66 22.40
C GLY A 59 8.01 14.58 22.89
N GLY A 60 7.73 15.88 22.97
CA GLY A 60 8.67 16.90 23.45
C GLY A 60 9.50 17.54 22.33
N GLU A 61 9.65 18.86 22.42
CA GLU A 61 10.43 19.66 21.48
C GLU A 61 11.94 19.39 21.66
N ALA A 62 12.63 19.16 20.55
CA ALA A 62 14.09 19.25 20.48
C ALA A 62 14.52 19.61 19.05
N GLU A 63 14.53 20.91 18.73
CA GLU A 63 15.32 21.37 17.59
C GLU A 63 16.81 21.23 17.91
N LYS A 64 17.50 20.28 17.25
CA LYS A 64 18.80 20.46 16.55
C LYS A 64 19.50 19.13 16.26
N GLY A 65 20.10 19.06 15.07
CA GLY A 65 21.28 18.22 14.80
C GLY A 65 21.01 16.91 14.07
N ASN A 66 21.74 16.69 12.97
CA ASN A 66 21.99 15.35 12.47
C ASN A 66 22.77 14.56 13.53
N GLU A 67 22.35 13.35 13.87
CA GLU A 67 23.13 12.16 13.49
C GLU A 67 22.35 10.84 13.70
N PHE A 68 23.00 9.79 13.23
CA PHE A 68 22.77 8.36 13.20
C PHE A 68 22.19 7.66 14.47
N ASP A 69 21.84 6.38 14.28
CA ASP A 69 21.43 5.38 15.30
C ASP A 69 20.02 5.57 15.89
N SER A 70 19.27 4.59 16.37
CA SER A 70 19.08 3.15 16.13
C SER A 70 18.09 2.70 17.22
N MET A 71 17.25 1.72 16.90
CA MET A 71 16.61 0.79 17.84
C MET A 71 16.22 1.26 19.26
N SER A 72 14.91 1.43 19.48
CA SER A 72 14.29 0.85 20.68
C SER A 72 12.85 0.41 20.47
N LYS A 73 12.60 -0.88 20.75
CA LYS A 73 11.28 -1.46 21.01
C LYS A 73 11.00 -1.34 22.51
N THR A 74 9.78 -0.98 22.88
CA THR A 74 8.99 -1.51 24.02
C THR A 74 7.55 -0.97 23.84
N SER A 75 6.53 -1.81 23.76
CA SER A 75 5.67 -2.25 24.90
C SER A 75 4.88 -1.08 25.51
N THR A 76 3.55 -1.07 25.66
CA THR A 76 2.44 -2.03 25.41
C THR A 76 1.18 -1.14 25.25
N GLU A 77 0.14 -1.45 24.48
CA GLU A 77 -1.09 -2.14 24.91
C GLU A 77 -2.08 -2.25 23.74
N LEU A 78 -2.97 -3.23 23.89
CA LEU A 78 -4.28 -3.53 23.29
C LEU A 78 -5.00 -2.30 22.67
N GLU A 79 -5.85 -2.42 21.62
CA GLU A 79 -6.98 -3.35 21.51
C GLU A 79 -7.17 -3.96 20.11
N LEU A 80 -7.80 -5.13 20.09
CA LEU A 80 -8.39 -5.76 18.90
C LEU A 80 -9.82 -5.28 18.75
N ASP A 81 -10.18 -4.73 17.58
CA ASP A 81 -11.51 -4.85 16.97
C ASP A 81 -11.50 -4.18 15.58
N MET A 82 -11.76 -4.96 14.53
CA MET A 82 -12.19 -4.41 13.23
C MET A 82 -12.92 -5.48 12.41
N GLU A 83 -14.16 -5.74 12.79
CA GLU A 83 -15.15 -6.37 11.91
C GLU A 83 -15.72 -5.35 10.91
N SER A 84 -16.09 -5.82 9.71
CA SER A 84 -17.14 -5.31 8.79
C SER A 84 -17.56 -3.82 8.87
N GLN A 85 -17.63 -3.04 7.78
CA GLN A 85 -18.33 -3.35 6.53
C GLN A 85 -18.16 -2.21 5.51
N GLU A 86 -18.24 -2.49 4.21
CA GLU A 86 -18.29 -1.45 3.18
C GLU A 86 -19.64 -0.70 3.19
N THR A 87 -19.61 0.61 3.02
CA THR A 87 -20.77 1.38 2.54
C THR A 87 -20.33 2.35 1.44
N LEU A 88 -20.51 1.90 0.19
CA LEU A 88 -20.38 2.72 -1.01
C LEU A 88 -21.68 3.52 -1.21
N LEU A 89 -21.58 4.84 -1.34
CA LEU A 89 -22.71 5.71 -1.68
C LEU A 89 -22.42 6.55 -2.93
N GLU A 90 -22.91 5.98 -4.04
CA GLU A 90 -23.44 6.59 -5.26
C GLU A 90 -23.72 8.10 -5.25
N SER A 91 -23.45 8.78 -6.38
CA SER A 91 -24.04 10.09 -6.68
C SER A 91 -24.23 10.35 -8.19
N GLN A 92 -25.50 10.51 -8.57
CA GLN A 92 -26.04 10.79 -9.91
C GLN A 92 -27.11 11.91 -9.77
N LEU A 93 -27.47 12.73 -10.78
CA LEU A 93 -27.17 12.73 -12.22
C LEU A 93 -27.28 14.16 -12.80
N ALA A 94 -26.22 14.67 -13.45
CA ALA A 94 -26.32 15.49 -14.68
C ALA A 94 -27.12 16.84 -14.63
N PRO A 95 -27.43 17.50 -15.78
CA PRO A 95 -26.47 18.17 -16.69
C PRO A 95 -26.84 19.64 -17.01
N SER A 96 -25.98 20.36 -17.75
CA SER A 96 -26.39 21.56 -18.50
C SER A 96 -25.62 21.72 -19.83
N VAL A 97 -26.30 22.19 -20.87
CA VAL A 97 -25.86 22.23 -22.28
C VAL A 97 -25.80 23.66 -22.78
N CYS A 98 -24.75 24.02 -23.54
CA CYS A 98 -24.67 25.28 -24.30
C CYS A 98 -24.20 25.03 -25.75
N HIS A 99 -25.06 25.32 -26.73
CA HIS A 99 -24.77 25.25 -28.17
C HIS A 99 -24.48 26.63 -28.75
N TYR A 100 -23.37 26.81 -29.49
CA TYR A 100 -23.24 27.79 -30.60
C TYR A 100 -22.21 27.18 -31.59
N ALA A 101 -22.59 26.73 -32.80
CA ALA A 101 -22.94 27.49 -34.01
C ALA A 101 -21.70 28.03 -34.79
N VAL A 102 -21.61 27.64 -36.06
CA VAL A 102 -20.46 27.85 -36.98
C VAL A 102 -20.69 29.06 -37.89
N PRO A 103 -19.64 29.69 -38.43
CA PRO A 103 -19.70 30.18 -39.81
C PRO A 103 -18.56 29.64 -40.70
N SER A 104 -18.88 29.51 -41.99
CA SER A 104 -18.03 28.94 -43.04
C SER A 104 -17.40 30.03 -43.93
N THR A 105 -16.13 29.88 -44.31
CA THR A 105 -15.60 30.46 -45.56
C THR A 105 -14.51 29.59 -46.21
N SER A 106 -14.62 29.52 -47.54
CA SER A 106 -13.96 28.64 -48.51
C SER A 106 -12.42 28.63 -48.59
N ALA A 107 -11.91 27.50 -49.13
CA ALA A 107 -10.75 27.33 -50.00
C ALA A 107 -9.33 27.74 -49.56
N ALA A 108 -8.51 26.70 -49.28
CA ALA A 108 -7.25 26.51 -50.01
C ALA A 108 -6.90 25.01 -50.07
N SER A 109 -6.68 24.47 -51.26
CA SER A 109 -6.26 23.08 -51.47
C SER A 109 -4.75 22.93 -51.26
N VAL A 110 -4.34 22.15 -50.25
CA VAL A 110 -2.98 21.60 -50.17
C VAL A 110 -3.07 20.10 -49.87
N THR A 111 -2.76 19.29 -50.88
CA THR A 111 -2.57 17.85 -50.75
C THR A 111 -1.30 17.57 -49.96
N CYS A 112 -1.40 17.17 -48.69
CA CYS A 112 -0.30 16.54 -47.97
C CYS A 112 -0.31 15.03 -48.23
N VAL A 113 0.72 14.55 -48.91
CA VAL A 113 0.88 13.16 -49.34
C VAL A 113 1.06 12.24 -48.13
N TYR A 114 0.27 11.18 -48.10
CA TYR A 114 0.32 9.98 -47.26
C TYR A 114 1.57 9.83 -46.36
N GLY A 115 1.52 10.41 -45.16
CA GLY A 115 2.41 10.05 -44.07
C GLY A 115 1.93 8.76 -43.41
N SER A 116 2.55 7.62 -43.74
CA SER A 116 2.25 6.33 -43.12
C SER A 116 2.27 6.42 -41.59
N PRO A 117 1.27 5.89 -40.86
CA PRO A 117 1.27 5.96 -39.40
C PRO A 117 2.47 5.16 -38.89
N LYS A 118 3.48 5.87 -38.36
CA LYS A 118 4.62 5.24 -37.69
C LYS A 118 4.06 4.42 -36.54
N LYS A 119 4.08 3.09 -36.66
CA LYS A 119 3.87 2.16 -35.54
C LYS A 119 4.82 2.61 -34.43
N LYS A 120 4.28 3.28 -33.40
CA LYS A 120 4.98 3.48 -32.14
C LYS A 120 5.34 2.07 -31.68
N ARG A 121 6.64 1.73 -31.71
CA ARG A 121 7.09 0.41 -31.28
C ARG A 121 6.67 0.33 -29.81
N ARG A 122 5.69 -0.52 -29.54
CA ARG A 122 5.20 -0.81 -28.18
C ARG A 122 6.42 -1.27 -27.39
N ASP A 123 6.69 -0.61 -26.27
CA ASP A 123 7.88 -0.90 -25.50
C ASP A 123 7.71 -2.31 -24.92
N THR A 124 8.54 -3.24 -25.39
CA THR A 124 8.45 -4.64 -24.99
C THR A 124 8.71 -4.81 -23.50
N SER A 125 9.39 -3.85 -22.86
CA SER A 125 9.60 -3.83 -21.41
C SER A 125 8.28 -3.68 -20.64
N GLU A 126 7.35 -2.83 -21.08
CA GLU A 126 6.05 -2.63 -20.42
C GLU A 126 5.18 -3.90 -20.53
N ASP A 127 5.18 -4.55 -21.70
CA ASP A 127 4.45 -5.80 -21.92
C ASP A 127 5.03 -6.98 -21.13
N GLU A 128 6.36 -7.03 -20.94
CA GLU A 128 7.01 -8.05 -20.10
C GLU A 128 6.67 -7.88 -18.62
N VAL A 129 6.69 -6.64 -18.11
CA VAL A 129 6.26 -6.34 -16.73
C VAL A 129 4.79 -6.69 -16.54
N LEU A 130 3.91 -6.28 -17.47
CA LEU A 130 2.49 -6.58 -17.41
C LEU A 130 2.22 -8.10 -17.44
N LYS A 131 2.89 -8.84 -18.33
CA LYS A 131 2.79 -10.30 -18.42
C LYS A 131 3.25 -10.97 -17.12
N LYS A 132 4.31 -10.46 -16.49
CA LYS A 132 4.79 -10.96 -15.18
C LYS A 132 3.77 -10.68 -14.07
N CYS A 133 3.19 -9.48 -14.00
CA CYS A 133 2.12 -9.15 -13.06
C CYS A 133 0.90 -10.06 -13.21
N ILE A 134 0.42 -10.27 -14.45
CA ILE A 134 -0.68 -11.21 -14.73
C ILE A 134 -0.32 -12.61 -14.24
N SER A 135 0.88 -13.12 -14.55
CA SER A 135 1.32 -14.46 -14.10
C SER A 135 1.52 -14.63 -12.58
N VAL A 136 1.48 -13.53 -11.81
CA VAL A 136 1.50 -13.55 -10.34
C VAL A 136 0.07 -13.51 -9.79
N LEU A 137 -0.83 -12.74 -10.41
CA LEU A 137 -2.25 -12.67 -10.04
C LEU A 137 -3.02 -13.94 -10.41
N ASP A 138 -2.64 -14.60 -11.51
CA ASP A 138 -3.22 -15.85 -12.01
C ASP A 138 -2.66 -17.11 -11.30
N ARG A 139 -1.89 -16.93 -10.22
CA ARG A 139 -1.42 -18.05 -9.39
C ARG A 139 -2.56 -18.55 -8.53
N HIS A 140 -3.05 -19.75 -8.85
CA HIS A 140 -3.90 -20.50 -7.95
C HIS A 140 -3.13 -20.82 -6.66
N ILE A 141 -3.52 -20.18 -5.55
CA ILE A 141 -3.00 -20.47 -4.22
C ILE A 141 -3.60 -21.81 -3.77
N ASP A 142 -2.77 -22.80 -3.45
CA ASP A 142 -3.23 -24.09 -2.92
C ASP A 142 -3.20 -24.12 -1.39
N GLU A 143 -3.84 -25.12 -0.78
CA GLU A 143 -3.94 -25.26 0.68
C GLU A 143 -2.55 -25.34 1.34
N HIS A 144 -1.58 -25.99 0.66
CA HIS A 144 -0.20 -26.10 1.13
C HIS A 144 0.52 -24.75 1.11
N GLN A 145 0.27 -23.90 0.11
CA GLN A 145 0.80 -22.53 0.08
C GLN A 145 0.21 -21.69 1.23
N VAL A 146 -1.11 -21.74 1.47
CA VAL A 146 -1.74 -21.03 2.60
C VAL A 146 -1.13 -21.47 3.94
N PHE A 147 -0.97 -22.78 4.15
CA PHE A 147 -0.32 -23.32 5.35
C PHE A 147 1.16 -22.92 5.44
N GLY A 148 1.89 -22.96 4.32
CA GLY A 148 3.29 -22.53 4.24
C GLY A 148 3.47 -21.05 4.58
N GLU A 149 2.57 -20.18 4.13
CA GLU A 149 2.55 -18.75 4.48
C GLU A 149 2.21 -18.53 5.97
N HIS A 150 1.30 -19.32 6.54
CA HIS A 150 1.04 -19.32 7.99
C HIS A 150 2.28 -19.70 8.80
N VAL A 151 2.91 -20.85 8.48
CA VAL A 151 4.15 -21.31 9.14
C VAL A 151 5.29 -20.29 8.99
N ALA A 152 5.46 -19.72 7.79
CA ALA A 152 6.46 -18.68 7.55
C ALA A 152 6.18 -17.37 8.30
N SER A 153 4.92 -17.09 8.64
CA SER A 153 4.54 -15.93 9.46
C SER A 153 4.82 -16.20 10.93
N ALA A 154 4.39 -17.36 11.46
CA ALA A 154 4.71 -17.79 12.83
C ALA A 154 6.24 -17.84 13.08
N LEU A 155 7.03 -18.32 12.11
CA LEU A 155 8.50 -18.30 12.21
C LEU A 155 9.07 -16.87 12.27
N ARG A 156 8.47 -15.88 11.59
CA ARG A 156 8.95 -14.48 11.60
C ARG A 156 8.74 -13.78 12.94
N GLU A 157 7.78 -14.23 13.75
CA GLU A 157 7.50 -13.69 15.08
C GLU A 157 8.46 -14.22 16.17
N LEU A 158 9.09 -15.38 15.93
CA LEU A 158 9.96 -16.05 16.91
C LEU A 158 11.41 -15.52 16.89
N PRO A 159 12.13 -15.58 18.04
CA PRO A 159 13.57 -15.34 18.10
C PRO A 159 14.37 -16.25 17.16
N GLU A 160 15.42 -15.70 16.53
CA GLU A 160 16.23 -16.39 15.51
C GLU A 160 16.76 -17.78 15.93
N ARG A 161 17.19 -17.93 17.19
CA ARG A 161 17.61 -19.25 17.72
C ARG A 161 16.51 -20.30 17.67
N LEU A 162 15.26 -19.92 17.94
CA LEU A 162 14.10 -20.82 17.84
C LEU A 162 13.72 -21.06 16.38
N GLN A 163 13.82 -20.04 15.51
CA GLN A 163 13.59 -20.23 14.07
C GLN A 163 14.53 -21.29 13.47
N CYS A 164 15.83 -21.23 13.79
CA CYS A 164 16.79 -22.20 13.30
C CYS A 164 16.46 -23.63 13.77
N LYS A 165 16.07 -23.80 15.04
CA LYS A 165 15.63 -25.09 15.56
C LYS A 165 14.38 -25.61 14.84
N LEU A 166 13.30 -24.81 14.81
CA LEU A 166 12.04 -25.19 14.18
C LEU A 166 12.19 -25.51 12.68
N LYS A 167 13.06 -24.81 11.95
CA LYS A 167 13.36 -25.12 10.54
C LYS A 167 13.99 -26.51 10.38
N ILE A 168 14.88 -26.90 11.29
CA ILE A 168 15.47 -28.26 11.32
C ILE A 168 14.39 -29.28 11.66
N ASP A 169 13.67 -29.08 12.76
CA ASP A 169 12.62 -30.00 13.25
C ASP A 169 11.56 -30.27 12.16
N ILE A 170 11.05 -29.23 11.49
CA ILE A 170 10.08 -29.34 10.38
C ILE A 170 10.68 -30.09 9.18
N SER A 171 11.94 -29.80 8.83
CA SER A 171 12.63 -30.46 7.71
C SER A 171 12.84 -31.96 7.97
N GLU A 172 13.24 -32.33 9.18
CA GLU A 172 13.40 -33.74 9.58
C GLU A 172 12.06 -34.48 9.55
N LEU A 173 10.98 -33.85 10.03
CA LEU A 173 9.64 -34.43 10.06
C LEU A 173 9.10 -34.71 8.64
N ILE A 174 9.32 -33.79 7.68
CA ILE A 174 8.99 -34.00 6.26
C ILE A 174 9.81 -35.17 5.67
N VAL A 175 11.11 -35.25 5.98
CA VAL A 175 11.99 -36.32 5.49
C VAL A 175 11.57 -37.67 6.07
N ASN A 176 11.18 -37.74 7.33
CA ASN A 176 10.75 -38.98 7.97
C ASN A 176 9.38 -39.45 7.46
N ALA A 177 8.40 -38.55 7.30
CA ALA A 177 7.12 -38.89 6.68
C ALA A 177 7.28 -39.46 5.26
N ARG A 178 8.23 -38.94 4.46
CA ARG A 178 8.56 -39.50 3.13
C ARG A 178 9.18 -40.90 3.20
N LYS A 179 10.02 -41.18 4.20
CA LYS A 179 10.57 -42.53 4.43
C LYS A 179 9.49 -43.52 4.83
N GLU A 180 8.58 -43.13 5.72
CA GLU A 180 7.45 -43.96 6.16
C GLU A 180 6.53 -44.30 4.99
N HIS A 181 6.18 -43.31 4.15
CA HIS A 181 5.41 -43.55 2.93
C HIS A 181 6.13 -44.53 1.98
N TYR A 182 7.44 -44.40 1.80
CA TYR A 182 8.21 -45.34 0.97
C TYR A 182 8.19 -46.77 1.55
N ASN A 183 8.43 -46.90 2.86
CA ASN A 183 8.42 -48.19 3.55
C ASN A 183 7.03 -48.86 3.54
N SER A 184 5.95 -48.08 3.51
CA SER A 184 4.57 -48.59 3.42
C SER A 184 4.18 -49.08 2.01
N MET A 185 5.04 -48.91 1.00
CA MET A 185 4.80 -49.36 -0.38
C MET A 185 5.64 -50.60 -0.78
N GLN A 186 6.43 -51.16 0.13
CA GLN A 186 7.22 -52.40 -0.07
C GLN A 186 6.58 -53.59 0.64
#